data_AF-A0A9W9YA92-F1
#
_entry.id   AF-A0A9W9YA92-F1
#
_cell.length_a   1.000
_cell.length_b   1.000
_cell.length_c   1.000
_cell.angle_alpha   90.00
_cell.angle_beta   90.00
_cell.angle_gamma   90.00
#
_symmetry.space_group_name_H-M   'P 1'
#
loop_
_entity.id
_entity.type
_entity.pdbx_description
1 polymer ?
#
loop_
_entity_poly.entity_id
_entity_poly.type
_entity_poly.pdbx_seq_one_letter_code
_entity_poly.pdbx_strand_id
1 'polypeptide(L)'
;MPTIVSWPGHIPTGITIDEVTSSMDLLPTISKLTGADLPDDRIVDGKDLLPLLTNQTQQSSREFIFHYCGNQVHAVRYHPKNSDTVWKAHFMTAKWTEGTESCTGSGICGCHGNQVNVHNPPLLYDITDDPAESSPIAAEMPEYKEAMSDIYPALKTHKEGVQSVPGQLGMRKNFFYPRLQMCCNFPYCSCKETDRVLEHYPEHV
;
A
#
# COMPACT_ATOMS: atom_id res chain seq x y z
N MET A 1 -2.82 -2.41 -9.44
CA MET A 1 -3.58 -1.15 -9.38
C MET A 1 -3.38 -0.42 -10.69
N PRO A 2 -4.43 0.00 -11.40
CA PRO A 2 -4.26 0.85 -12.58
C PRO A 2 -3.90 2.28 -12.13
N THR A 3 -2.89 2.88 -12.76
CA THR A 3 -2.49 4.27 -12.53
C THR A 3 -2.32 4.95 -13.88
N ILE A 4 -3.03 6.06 -14.10
CA ILE A 4 -2.94 6.86 -15.32
C ILE A 4 -2.77 8.31 -14.89
N VAL A 5 -1.78 8.99 -15.48
CA VAL A 5 -1.50 10.41 -15.22
C VAL A 5 -1.55 11.16 -16.55
N SER A 6 -2.23 12.31 -16.57
CA SER A 6 -2.32 13.17 -17.75
C SER A 6 -2.05 14.62 -17.35
N TRP A 7 -1.05 15.22 -17.98
CA TRP A 7 -0.74 16.64 -17.84
C TRP A 7 -0.29 17.22 -19.18
N PRO A 8 -1.24 17.68 -20.02
CA PRO A 8 -0.94 18.17 -21.35
C PRO A 8 0.08 19.32 -21.33
N GLY A 9 1.06 19.26 -22.25
CA GLY A 9 2.15 20.23 -22.34
C GLY A 9 3.33 19.98 -21.39
N HIS A 10 3.20 19.01 -20.46
CA HIS A 10 4.26 18.68 -19.50
C HIS A 10 4.66 17.20 -19.53
N ILE A 11 3.67 16.29 -19.59
CA ILE A 11 3.90 14.85 -19.69
C ILE A 11 3.78 14.43 -21.17
N PRO A 12 4.78 13.73 -21.73
CA PRO A 12 4.70 13.19 -23.09
C PRO A 12 3.50 12.22 -23.24
N THR A 13 2.83 12.30 -24.38
CA THR A 13 1.65 11.46 -24.65
C THR A 13 2.05 10.02 -24.97
N GLY A 14 1.30 9.04 -24.46
CA GLY A 14 1.42 7.64 -24.85
C GLY A 14 2.66 6.92 -24.31
N ILE A 15 3.28 7.45 -23.26
CA ILE A 15 4.39 6.76 -22.58
C ILE A 15 3.86 5.72 -21.59
N THR A 16 4.63 4.64 -21.43
CA THR A 16 4.43 3.62 -20.40
C THR A 16 5.65 3.67 -19.47
N ILE A 17 5.39 3.57 -18.17
CA ILE A 17 6.41 3.56 -17.12
C ILE A 17 6.24 2.26 -16.36
N ASP A 18 7.20 1.35 -16.52
CA ASP A 18 7.19 0.03 -15.87
C ASP A 18 7.92 0.02 -14.51
N GLU A 19 8.54 1.15 -14.17
CA GLU A 19 9.24 1.37 -12.91
C GLU A 19 8.33 1.24 -11.69
N VAL A 20 8.95 0.80 -10.58
CA VAL A 20 8.27 0.62 -9.30
C VAL A 20 7.87 1.97 -8.69
N THR A 21 6.56 2.19 -8.60
CA THR A 21 5.92 3.39 -8.01
C THR A 21 4.94 3.01 -6.90
N SER A 22 4.60 3.97 -6.05
CA SER A 22 3.68 3.83 -4.91
C SER A 22 2.62 4.92 -4.91
N SER A 23 1.42 4.64 -4.37
CA SER A 23 0.42 5.68 -4.13
C SER A 23 0.90 6.77 -3.18
N MET A 24 1.87 6.45 -2.31
CA MET A 24 2.49 7.42 -1.39
C MET A 24 3.32 8.48 -2.14
N ASP A 25 3.71 8.21 -3.38
CA ASP A 25 4.52 9.11 -4.21
C ASP A 25 3.71 10.34 -4.68
N LEU A 26 2.39 10.28 -4.65
CA LEU A 26 1.53 11.41 -5.02
C LEU A 26 1.77 12.63 -4.12
N LEU A 27 1.97 12.44 -2.82
CA LEU A 27 2.18 13.53 -1.86
C LEU A 27 3.42 14.38 -2.22
N PRO A 28 4.65 13.84 -2.28
CA PRO A 28 5.83 14.63 -2.65
C PRO A 28 5.78 15.16 -4.08
N THR A 29 5.20 14.41 -5.02
CA THR A 29 5.04 14.86 -6.42
C THR A 29 4.16 16.12 -6.48
N ILE A 30 3.00 16.12 -5.81
CA ILE A 30 2.10 17.29 -5.76
C ILE A 30 2.74 18.44 -4.98
N SER A 31 3.44 18.16 -3.88
CA SER A 31 4.15 19.18 -3.10
C SER A 31 5.15 19.93 -3.98
N LYS A 32 5.91 19.20 -4.81
CA LYS A 32 6.87 19.78 -5.76
C LYS A 32 6.21 20.66 -6.81
N LEU A 33 5.02 20.26 -7.29
CA LEU A 33 4.24 21.03 -8.27
C LEU A 33 3.68 22.34 -7.71
N THR A 34 3.21 22.31 -6.46
CA THR A 34 2.59 23.48 -5.81
C THR A 34 3.61 24.40 -5.15
N GLY A 35 4.85 23.93 -4.97
CA GLY A 35 5.87 24.61 -4.16
C GLY A 35 5.59 24.54 -2.66
N ALA A 36 4.71 23.64 -2.22
CA ALA A 36 4.48 23.40 -0.81
C ALA A 36 5.66 22.64 -0.18
N ASP A 37 5.98 22.97 1.07
CA ASP A 37 7.00 22.29 1.84
C ASP A 37 6.47 20.95 2.39
N LEU A 38 7.32 19.91 2.31
CA LEU A 38 7.07 18.66 3.01
C LEU A 38 7.45 18.80 4.49
N PRO A 39 6.80 18.04 5.39
CA PRO A 39 7.16 18.06 6.80
C PRO A 39 8.62 17.61 7.00
N ASP A 40 9.34 18.33 7.86
CA ASP A 40 10.71 18.04 8.27
C ASP A 40 10.79 17.27 9.61
N ASP A 41 9.65 17.11 10.28
CA ASP A 41 9.50 16.45 11.58
C ASP A 41 9.26 14.93 11.49
N ARG A 42 9.15 14.38 10.28
CA ARG A 42 8.87 12.95 10.05
C ARG A 42 9.43 12.46 8.71
N ILE A 43 9.58 11.14 8.61
CA ILE A 43 9.95 10.49 7.37
C ILE A 43 8.75 10.49 6.42
N VAL A 44 8.98 10.87 5.17
CA VAL A 44 8.02 10.73 4.07
C VAL A 44 8.50 9.60 3.17
N ASP A 45 7.74 8.49 3.13
CA ASP A 45 8.11 7.31 2.35
C ASP A 45 7.96 7.51 0.84
N GLY A 46 7.09 8.43 0.43
CA GLY A 46 6.86 8.79 -0.97
C GLY A 46 8.10 9.37 -1.64
N LYS A 47 8.20 9.21 -2.96
CA LYS A 47 9.24 9.80 -3.81
C LYS A 47 8.60 10.69 -4.88
N ASP A 48 9.31 11.72 -5.30
CA ASP A 48 8.86 12.59 -6.39
C ASP A 48 8.91 11.83 -7.73
N LEU A 49 7.75 11.73 -8.40
CA LEU A 49 7.61 11.08 -9.71
C LEU A 49 7.77 12.04 -10.88
N LEU A 50 7.85 13.36 -10.66
CA LEU A 50 7.94 14.31 -11.78
C LEU A 50 9.07 13.99 -12.76
N PRO A 51 10.30 13.64 -12.33
CA PRO A 51 11.36 13.28 -13.27
C PRO A 51 10.99 12.08 -14.16
N LEU A 52 10.27 11.10 -13.60
CA LEU A 52 9.84 9.90 -14.30
C LEU A 52 8.68 10.22 -15.26
N LEU A 53 7.67 10.94 -14.78
CA LEU A 53 6.48 11.35 -15.55
C LEU A 53 6.83 12.28 -16.71
N THR A 54 7.84 13.13 -16.56
CA THR A 54 8.29 14.07 -17.60
C THR A 54 9.44 13.50 -18.45
N ASN A 55 9.72 12.20 -18.34
CA ASN A 55 10.73 11.49 -19.12
C ASN A 55 12.16 12.03 -18.96
N GLN A 56 12.47 12.64 -17.81
CA GLN A 56 13.82 13.12 -17.46
C GLN A 56 14.72 11.99 -16.92
N THR A 57 14.11 10.96 -16.32
CA THR A 57 14.77 9.72 -15.91
C THR A 57 13.93 8.53 -16.35
N GLN A 58 14.59 7.39 -16.62
CA GLN A 58 13.93 6.11 -16.88
C GLN A 58 13.89 5.20 -15.64
N GLN A 59 14.64 5.55 -14.59
CA GLN A 59 14.74 4.75 -13.38
C GLN A 59 14.10 5.47 -12.20
N SER A 60 13.31 4.74 -11.43
CA SER A 60 12.75 5.20 -10.17
C SER A 60 13.85 5.30 -9.11
N SER A 61 13.73 6.29 -8.23
CA SER A 61 14.61 6.40 -7.06
C SER A 61 14.29 5.35 -5.97
N ARG A 62 13.21 4.57 -6.16
CA ARG A 62 12.69 3.59 -5.20
C ARG A 62 13.14 2.18 -5.55
N GLU A 63 13.90 1.58 -4.65
CA GLU A 63 14.32 0.17 -4.77
C GLU A 63 13.39 -0.77 -3.99
N PHE A 64 12.81 -0.32 -2.87
CA PHE A 64 12.01 -1.17 -1.99
C PHE A 64 10.56 -0.68 -1.82
N ILE A 65 9.62 -1.62 -1.78
CA ILE A 65 8.25 -1.45 -1.30
C ILE A 65 7.97 -2.49 -0.22
N PHE A 66 7.47 -2.02 0.93
CA PHE A 66 7.05 -2.88 2.03
C PHE A 66 5.52 -3.06 1.99
N HIS A 67 5.06 -4.28 1.78
CA HIS A 67 3.65 -4.62 1.72
C HIS A 67 3.16 -5.04 3.11
N TYR A 68 2.37 -4.18 3.74
CA TYR A 68 1.76 -4.43 5.03
C TYR A 68 0.40 -5.14 4.92
N CYS A 69 0.12 -6.02 5.88
CA CYS A 69 -1.23 -6.48 6.19
C CYS A 69 -1.44 -6.26 7.70
N GLY A 70 -2.39 -5.40 8.06
CA GLY A 70 -2.53 -4.93 9.43
C GLY A 70 -1.26 -4.21 9.91
N ASN A 71 -0.66 -4.67 11.00
CA ASN A 71 0.56 -4.07 11.57
C ASN A 71 1.86 -4.85 11.23
N GLN A 72 1.81 -5.83 10.33
CA GLN A 72 2.96 -6.66 9.97
C GLN A 72 3.32 -6.49 8.50
N VAL A 73 4.61 -6.46 8.20
CA VAL A 73 5.12 -6.57 6.82
C VAL A 73 4.98 -8.02 6.39
N HIS A 74 4.12 -8.27 5.40
CA HIS A 74 3.87 -9.61 4.84
C HIS A 74 4.80 -9.90 3.67
N ALA A 75 5.09 -8.90 2.85
CA ALA A 75 5.99 -9.04 1.72
C ALA A 75 6.85 -7.81 1.49
N VAL A 76 7.99 -8.00 0.82
CA VAL A 76 8.89 -6.93 0.37
C VAL A 76 9.11 -7.10 -1.11
N ARG A 77 8.84 -6.04 -1.89
CA ARG A 77 9.20 -5.95 -3.29
C ARG A 77 10.51 -5.17 -3.41
N TYR A 78 11.43 -5.68 -4.22
CA TYR A 78 12.77 -5.15 -4.41
C TYR A 78 13.11 -5.07 -5.90
N HIS A 79 13.52 -3.89 -6.37
CA HIS A 79 14.04 -3.66 -7.71
C HIS A 79 15.47 -3.10 -7.59
N PRO A 80 16.51 -3.93 -7.85
CA PRO A 80 17.89 -3.48 -7.81
C PRO A 80 18.18 -2.49 -8.94
N LYS A 81 18.92 -1.40 -8.68
CA LYS A 81 19.23 -0.40 -9.73
C LYS A 81 20.04 -0.91 -10.92
N ASN A 82 20.74 -2.04 -10.75
CA ASN A 82 21.64 -2.62 -11.76
C ASN A 82 21.02 -3.83 -12.48
N SER A 83 19.73 -4.11 -12.27
CA SER A 83 19.04 -5.28 -12.81
C SER A 83 17.61 -4.89 -13.19
N ASP A 84 17.10 -5.45 -14.28
CA ASP A 84 15.69 -5.30 -14.68
C ASP A 84 14.76 -6.30 -13.95
N THR A 85 15.33 -7.14 -13.08
CA THR A 85 14.59 -8.15 -12.34
C THR A 85 13.95 -7.54 -11.10
N VAL A 86 12.63 -7.73 -10.98
CA VAL A 86 11.86 -7.26 -9.84
C VAL A 86 11.55 -8.43 -8.92
N TRP A 87 12.15 -8.45 -7.74
CA TRP A 87 11.95 -9.49 -6.75
C TRP A 87 10.77 -9.18 -5.83
N LYS A 88 10.08 -10.23 -5.37
CA LYS A 88 9.11 -10.11 -4.27
C LYS A 88 9.24 -11.27 -3.30
N ALA A 89 9.57 -10.96 -2.06
CA ALA A 89 9.71 -11.92 -0.97
C ALA A 89 8.49 -11.88 -0.05
N HIS A 90 7.82 -13.01 0.14
CA HIS A 90 6.71 -13.19 1.09
C HIS A 90 7.21 -13.87 2.36
N PHE A 91 7.11 -13.16 3.47
CA PHE A 91 7.35 -13.67 4.82
C PHE A 91 6.09 -14.32 5.40
N MET A 92 4.93 -13.84 4.97
CA MET A 92 3.63 -14.34 5.37
C MET A 92 2.68 -14.35 4.19
N THR A 93 1.85 -15.38 4.08
CA THR A 93 0.74 -15.43 3.11
C THR A 93 -0.57 -15.73 3.81
N ALA A 94 -1.69 -15.25 3.25
CA ALA A 94 -3.00 -15.60 3.75
C ALA A 94 -3.28 -17.11 3.56
N LYS A 95 -4.03 -17.71 4.49
CA LYS A 95 -4.58 -19.05 4.29
C LYS A 95 -5.89 -18.95 3.50
N TRP A 96 -5.83 -19.35 2.24
CA TRP A 96 -6.99 -19.44 1.36
C TRP A 96 -7.88 -20.63 1.72
N THR A 97 -9.14 -20.59 1.26
CA THR A 97 -9.96 -21.81 1.23
C THR A 97 -9.37 -22.76 0.18
N GLU A 98 -9.17 -24.03 0.52
CA GLU A 98 -8.58 -25.02 -0.39
C GLU A 98 -9.29 -25.02 -1.77
N GLY A 99 -8.50 -25.01 -2.85
CA GLY A 99 -9.01 -24.95 -4.22
C GLY A 99 -9.47 -23.56 -4.68
N THR A 100 -9.21 -22.50 -3.91
CA THR A 100 -9.54 -21.12 -4.28
C THR A 100 -8.39 -20.16 -4.00
N GLU A 101 -8.44 -18.98 -4.60
CA GLU A 101 -7.54 -17.84 -4.34
C GLU A 101 -8.24 -16.76 -3.49
N SER A 102 -9.22 -17.16 -2.67
CA SER A 102 -9.98 -16.21 -1.84
C SER A 102 -10.33 -16.80 -0.49
N CYS A 103 -10.53 -15.91 0.49
CA CYS A 103 -10.98 -16.30 1.83
C CYS A 103 -12.51 -16.28 1.88
N THR A 104 -13.15 -17.17 1.12
CA THR A 104 -14.60 -17.22 0.91
C THR A 104 -15.41 -17.33 2.21
N GLY A 105 -14.87 -18.00 3.23
CA GLY A 105 -15.56 -18.19 4.51
C GLY A 105 -15.72 -16.92 5.36
N SER A 106 -14.77 -15.99 5.28
CA SER A 106 -14.75 -14.74 6.09
C SER A 106 -14.97 -13.48 5.25
N GLY A 107 -15.07 -13.59 3.92
CA GLY A 107 -15.19 -12.47 2.99
C GLY A 107 -13.89 -11.67 2.79
N ILE A 108 -13.05 -11.58 3.83
CA ILE A 108 -11.73 -10.93 3.80
C ILE A 108 -10.70 -11.89 4.42
N CYS A 109 -9.50 -11.92 3.85
CA CYS A 109 -8.39 -12.68 4.41
C CYS A 109 -7.82 -12.02 5.66
N GLY A 110 -7.56 -12.82 6.69
CA GLY A 110 -6.94 -12.35 7.92
C GLY A 110 -5.45 -12.04 7.75
N CYS A 111 -4.94 -11.07 8.51
CA CYS A 111 -3.53 -10.68 8.49
C CYS A 111 -2.69 -11.30 9.63
N HIS A 112 -3.32 -12.02 10.57
CA HIS A 112 -2.68 -12.41 11.84
C HIS A 112 -3.05 -13.81 12.32
N GLY A 113 -2.22 -14.33 13.24
CA GLY A 113 -2.49 -15.56 13.99
C GLY A 113 -2.67 -16.78 13.09
N ASN A 114 -3.69 -17.59 13.38
CA ASN A 114 -3.91 -18.86 12.67
C ASN A 114 -4.41 -18.70 11.23
N GLN A 115 -4.70 -17.48 10.78
CA GLN A 115 -5.23 -17.17 9.44
C GLN A 115 -4.12 -16.93 8.40
N VAL A 116 -2.85 -16.91 8.83
CA VAL A 116 -1.70 -16.72 7.96
C VAL A 116 -0.73 -17.89 8.04
N ASN A 117 -0.06 -18.18 6.93
CA ASN A 117 1.10 -19.04 6.87
C ASN A 117 2.35 -18.18 7.03
N VAL A 118 3.23 -18.54 7.96
CA VAL A 118 4.53 -17.89 8.14
C VAL A 118 5.60 -18.74 7.47
N HIS A 119 6.43 -18.12 6.64
CA HIS A 119 7.43 -18.81 5.82
C HIS A 119 8.84 -18.56 6.37
N ASN A 120 9.58 -19.64 6.60
CA ASN A 120 10.99 -19.59 6.97
C ASN A 120 11.71 -20.81 6.34
N PRO A 121 12.44 -20.64 5.23
CA PRO A 121 12.77 -19.37 4.57
C PRO A 121 11.57 -18.69 3.87
N PRO A 122 11.57 -17.36 3.67
CA PRO A 122 10.55 -16.63 2.91
C PRO A 122 10.42 -17.14 1.47
N LEU A 123 9.21 -17.07 0.89
CA LEU A 123 8.99 -17.41 -0.52
C LEU A 123 9.44 -16.24 -1.39
N LEU A 124 10.31 -16.47 -2.37
CA LEU A 124 10.79 -15.43 -3.28
C LEU A 124 10.26 -15.69 -4.69
N TYR A 125 9.82 -14.63 -5.36
CA TYR A 125 9.33 -14.67 -6.74
C TYR A 125 10.05 -13.61 -7.58
N ASP A 126 10.28 -13.95 -8.85
CA ASP A 126 10.63 -13.00 -9.89
C ASP A 126 9.33 -12.47 -10.52
N ILE A 127 9.02 -11.19 -10.30
CA ILE A 127 7.80 -10.54 -10.80
C ILE A 127 7.95 -10.13 -12.28
N THR A 128 9.18 -9.99 -12.77
CA THR A 128 9.43 -9.67 -14.17
C THR A 128 9.02 -10.85 -15.05
N ASP A 129 9.41 -12.07 -14.66
CA ASP A 129 9.11 -13.29 -15.41
C ASP A 129 7.83 -14.03 -14.95
N ASP A 130 7.50 -13.98 -13.65
CA ASP A 130 6.31 -14.61 -13.03
C ASP A 130 5.43 -13.57 -12.31
N PRO A 131 4.74 -12.68 -13.06
CA PRO A 131 3.84 -11.69 -12.46
C PRO A 131 2.65 -12.32 -11.74
N ALA A 132 2.36 -13.60 -11.97
CA ALA A 132 1.30 -14.36 -11.30
C ALA A 132 1.73 -14.91 -9.93
N GLU A 133 3.02 -14.86 -9.58
CA GLU A 133 3.56 -15.36 -8.32
C GLU A 133 3.24 -16.85 -8.08
N SER A 134 3.33 -17.64 -9.15
CA SER A 134 2.96 -19.05 -9.19
C SER A 134 4.11 -19.99 -8.81
N SER A 135 5.34 -19.57 -9.07
CA SER A 135 6.53 -20.43 -9.03
C SER A 135 7.61 -19.83 -8.13
N PRO A 136 7.64 -20.18 -6.83
CA PRO A 136 8.64 -19.65 -5.91
C PRO A 136 10.03 -20.22 -6.22
N ILE A 137 11.04 -19.38 -6.06
CA ILE A 137 12.45 -19.74 -6.23
C ILE A 137 12.93 -20.49 -4.98
N ALA A 138 13.59 -21.62 -5.21
CA ALA A 138 14.12 -22.45 -4.13
C ALA A 138 15.23 -21.72 -3.35
N ALA A 139 15.24 -21.88 -2.02
CA ALA A 139 16.15 -21.16 -1.13
C ALA A 139 17.63 -21.50 -1.34
N GLU A 140 17.92 -22.65 -1.96
CA GLU A 140 19.27 -23.11 -2.28
C GLU A 140 19.89 -22.34 -3.46
N MET A 141 19.05 -21.75 -4.32
CA MET A 141 19.48 -21.09 -5.55
C MET A 141 20.36 -19.86 -5.27
N PRO A 142 21.36 -19.57 -6.11
CA PRO A 142 22.22 -18.39 -5.96
C PRO A 142 21.43 -17.07 -5.98
N GLU A 143 20.51 -16.94 -6.94
CA GLU A 143 19.64 -15.76 -7.11
C GLU A 143 18.80 -15.47 -5.86
N TYR A 144 18.30 -16.53 -5.21
CA TYR A 144 17.58 -16.40 -3.95
C TYR A 144 18.45 -15.76 -2.87
N LYS A 145 19.67 -16.28 -2.71
CA LYS A 145 20.60 -15.80 -1.67
C LYS A 145 21.05 -14.37 -1.93
N GLU A 146 21.26 -14.02 -3.21
CA GLU A 146 21.62 -12.67 -3.63
C GLU A 146 20.50 -11.68 -3.31
N ALA A 147 19.29 -11.90 -3.82
CA ALA A 147 18.15 -11.03 -3.57
C ALA A 147 17.83 -10.90 -2.07
N MET A 148 17.85 -12.01 -1.33
CA MET A 148 17.56 -11.98 0.10
C MET A 148 18.66 -11.30 0.92
N SER A 149 19.90 -11.25 0.42
CA SER A 149 21.00 -10.56 1.10
C SER A 149 20.79 -9.05 1.21
N ASP A 150 20.07 -8.45 0.27
CA ASP A 150 19.66 -7.04 0.29
C ASP A 150 18.32 -6.84 1.01
N ILE A 151 17.36 -7.74 0.81
CA ILE A 151 16.01 -7.64 1.39
C ILE A 151 16.04 -7.72 2.91
N TYR A 152 16.83 -8.62 3.51
CA TYR A 152 16.86 -8.79 4.97
C TYR A 152 17.34 -7.51 5.70
N PRO A 153 18.50 -6.90 5.34
CA PRO A 153 18.92 -5.62 5.92
C PRO A 153 17.92 -4.50 5.68
N ALA A 154 17.36 -4.37 4.47
CA ALA A 154 16.39 -3.32 4.16
C ALA A 154 15.15 -3.43 5.03
N LEU A 155 14.62 -4.65 5.21
CA LEU A 155 13.49 -4.91 6.10
C LEU A 155 13.81 -4.62 7.57
N LYS A 156 15.03 -4.94 8.02
CA LYS A 156 15.47 -4.64 9.37
C LYS A 156 15.52 -3.13 9.61
N THR A 157 16.21 -2.39 8.75
CA THR A 157 16.32 -0.92 8.83
C THR A 157 14.95 -0.26 8.80
N HIS A 158 14.05 -0.72 7.91
CA HIS A 158 12.68 -0.23 7.84
C HIS A 158 11.93 -0.44 9.16
N LYS A 159 11.94 -1.65 9.71
CA LYS A 159 11.28 -1.96 10.98
C LYS A 159 11.83 -1.16 12.16
N GLU A 160 13.14 -0.91 12.19
CA GLU A 160 13.80 -0.09 13.22
C GLU A 160 13.44 1.39 13.09
N GLY A 161 13.22 1.89 11.86
CA GLY A 161 12.79 3.26 11.60
C GLY A 161 11.31 3.54 11.88
N VAL A 162 10.45 2.52 11.91
CA VAL A 162 9.01 2.68 12.15
C VAL A 162 8.73 2.89 13.65
N GLN A 163 8.28 4.10 13.98
CA GLN A 163 7.88 4.44 15.35
C GLN A 163 6.53 3.80 15.70
N SER A 164 6.43 3.25 16.91
CA SER A 164 5.17 2.70 17.42
C SER A 164 4.19 3.84 17.74
N VAL A 165 3.00 3.79 17.11
CA VAL A 165 1.92 4.74 17.36
C VAL A 165 0.66 4.04 17.88
N PRO A 166 -0.21 4.72 18.65
CA PRO A 166 -1.45 4.14 19.13
C PRO A 166 -2.34 3.68 17.97
N GLY A 167 -2.83 2.44 18.04
CA GLY A 167 -3.78 1.90 17.07
C GLY A 167 -5.04 2.76 16.98
N GLN A 168 -5.36 3.24 15.78
CA GLN A 168 -6.60 4.00 15.54
C GLN A 168 -7.80 3.08 15.28
N LEU A 169 -7.54 1.87 14.78
CA LEU A 169 -8.55 0.87 14.45
C LEU A 169 -8.70 -0.20 15.55
N GLY A 170 -8.50 0.19 16.81
CA GLY A 170 -8.75 -0.70 17.96
C GLY A 170 -10.25 -0.86 18.23
N MET A 171 -10.63 -1.97 18.89
CA MET A 171 -12.03 -2.31 19.17
C MET A 171 -12.84 -1.16 19.80
N ARG A 172 -12.28 -0.47 20.80
CA ARG A 172 -12.95 0.67 21.45
C ARG A 172 -13.20 1.84 20.49
N LYS A 173 -12.26 2.16 19.61
CA LYS A 173 -12.38 3.29 18.67
C LYS A 173 -13.32 2.99 17.50
N ASN A 174 -13.44 1.72 17.13
CA ASN A 174 -14.37 1.26 16.10
C ASN A 174 -15.76 0.92 16.65
N PHE A 175 -16.00 1.10 17.95
CA PHE A 175 -17.32 0.86 18.53
C PHE A 175 -18.30 1.95 18.07
N PHE A 176 -19.55 1.56 17.80
CA PHE A 176 -20.58 2.52 17.45
C PHE A 176 -20.93 3.38 18.66
N TYR A 177 -20.67 4.68 18.56
CA TYR A 177 -21.04 5.66 19.57
C TYR A 177 -22.21 6.52 19.04
N PRO A 178 -23.44 6.37 19.56
CA PRO A 178 -24.59 7.14 19.10
C PRO A 178 -24.35 8.65 19.13
N ARG A 179 -23.66 9.14 20.17
CA ARG A 179 -23.32 10.56 20.36
C ARG A 179 -22.36 11.15 19.32
N LEU A 180 -21.65 10.31 18.57
CA LEU A 180 -20.72 10.75 17.51
C LEU A 180 -21.35 10.68 16.13
N GLN A 181 -22.59 10.20 16.02
CA GLN A 181 -23.29 10.15 14.74
C GLN A 181 -23.78 11.54 14.37
N MET A 182 -23.52 11.94 13.13
CA MET A 182 -24.16 13.10 12.55
C MET A 182 -25.65 12.80 12.40
N CYS A 183 -26.50 13.65 12.98
CA CYS A 183 -27.94 13.39 13.06
C CYS A 183 -28.68 14.73 13.05
N CYS A 184 -29.60 14.92 12.08
CA CYS A 184 -30.40 16.15 12.02
C CYS A 184 -31.44 16.21 13.15
N ASN A 185 -32.08 15.09 13.49
CA ASN A 185 -33.13 15.02 14.52
C ASN A 185 -32.97 13.76 15.39
N PHE A 186 -32.15 13.84 16.44
CA PHE A 186 -32.00 12.70 17.36
C PHE A 186 -33.32 12.43 18.10
N PRO A 187 -33.79 11.18 18.23
CA PRO A 187 -33.11 9.91 17.92
C PRO A 187 -33.40 9.32 16.53
N TYR A 188 -34.25 9.96 15.72
CA TYR A 188 -34.73 9.42 14.44
C TYR A 188 -33.69 9.50 13.32
N CYS A 189 -32.82 10.50 13.37
CA CYS A 189 -31.73 10.73 12.42
C CYS A 189 -32.15 10.69 10.94
N SER A 190 -33.29 11.32 10.65
CA SER A 190 -33.77 11.61 9.30
C SER A 190 -33.45 13.07 8.91
N CYS A 191 -32.93 13.25 7.70
CA CYS A 191 -32.68 14.56 7.11
C CYS A 191 -33.39 14.62 5.76
N LYS A 192 -33.90 15.80 5.38
CA LYS A 192 -34.32 16.07 4.01
C LYS A 192 -33.40 17.14 3.44
N GLU A 193 -32.80 16.86 2.29
CA GLU A 193 -31.99 17.83 1.58
C GLU A 193 -32.88 18.60 0.59
N THR A 194 -33.01 19.90 0.80
CA THR A 194 -33.70 20.86 -0.08
C THR A 194 -32.70 21.95 -0.47
N ASP A 195 -32.50 22.16 -1.78
CA ASP A 195 -31.55 23.17 -2.30
C ASP A 195 -30.14 23.12 -1.68
N ARG A 196 -29.61 21.90 -1.43
CA ARG A 196 -28.32 21.63 -0.77
C ARG A 196 -28.24 22.13 0.69
N VAL A 197 -29.38 22.42 1.30
CA VAL A 197 -29.53 22.71 2.72
C VAL A 197 -30.17 21.48 3.38
N LEU A 198 -29.59 21.04 4.49
CA LEU A 198 -30.15 19.98 5.31
C LEU A 198 -31.21 20.58 6.24
N GLU A 199 -32.49 20.38 5.93
CA GLU A 199 -33.59 20.83 6.77
C GLU A 199 -34.00 19.76 7.81
N HIS A 200 -34.35 20.23 9.01
CA HIS A 200 -34.85 19.39 10.10
C HIS A 200 -36.33 19.01 9.87
N TYR A 201 -36.70 17.75 10.09
CA TYR A 201 -38.10 17.34 10.15
C TYR A 201 -38.76 17.99 11.39
N PRO A 202 -39.89 18.70 11.26
CA PRO A 202 -40.62 19.19 12.44
C PRO A 202 -41.17 18.01 13.24
N GLU A 203 -41.06 18.07 14.58
CA GLU A 203 -41.37 16.96 15.51
C GLU A 203 -42.86 16.55 15.58
N HIS A 204 -43.72 17.10 14.73
CA HIS A 204 -45.17 16.83 14.76
C HIS A 204 -45.74 16.64 13.35
N VAL A 205 -45.64 15.40 12.85
CA VAL A 205 -46.52 14.82 11.82
C VAL A 205 -46.98 13.45 12.32
#